data_AF-K9W3X4-F1
#
_entry.id   AF-K9W3X4-F1
#
_cell.length_a   1.000
_cell.length_b   1.000
_cell.length_c   1.000
_cell.angle_alpha   90.00
_cell.angle_beta   90.00
_cell.angle_gamma   90.00
#
_symmetry.space_group_name_H-M   'P 1'
#
loop_
_entity.id
_entity.type
_entity.pdbx_description
1 polymer ?
#
loop_
_entity_poly.entity_id
_entity_poly.type
_entity_poly.pdbx_seq_one_letter_code
_entity_poly.pdbx_strand_id
1 'polypeptide(L)'
;MKTHPSTFHFVSKSNNFLLWHNGNQRRFACTILPLAKIDCMTILTTEQIAEFRDQLANYPDAFKALQVIADCEGDIEDAAMVIAIRVGQQPDTANALWLDSLAKKCRAVICQQEFRNDMVNGNFSAIVEALINTKICHPLLVTPVLLYVFQQGVNKFCQSLDEVIENKREK
;
A
#
# COMPACT_ATOMS: atom_id res chain seq x y z
N MET A 1 -38.75 -38.79 0.43
CA MET A 1 -37.82 -39.92 0.28
C MET A 1 -37.91 -40.46 -1.13
N LYS A 2 -36.88 -40.23 -1.95
CA LYS A 2 -36.42 -41.08 -3.05
C LYS A 2 -35.21 -40.39 -3.70
N THR A 3 -34.05 -40.83 -3.27
CA THR A 3 -32.72 -40.55 -3.82
C THR A 3 -32.50 -41.43 -5.04
N HIS A 4 -32.03 -40.87 -6.15
CA HIS A 4 -31.32 -41.63 -7.18
C HIS A 4 -29.99 -40.95 -7.51
N PRO A 5 -28.94 -41.73 -7.83
CA PRO A 5 -27.56 -41.29 -7.80
C PRO A 5 -27.08 -40.82 -9.18
N SER A 6 -26.24 -39.80 -9.21
CA SER A 6 -25.54 -39.40 -10.42
C SER A 6 -24.09 -39.85 -10.35
N THR A 7 -23.76 -40.76 -11.26
CA THR A 7 -22.44 -41.26 -11.62
C THR A 7 -21.51 -40.09 -11.97
N PHE A 8 -20.33 -40.04 -11.35
CA PHE A 8 -19.27 -39.07 -11.64
C PHE A 8 -18.35 -39.62 -12.74
N HIS A 9 -18.17 -38.86 -13.83
CA HIS A 9 -17.03 -39.00 -14.72
C HIS A 9 -16.09 -37.81 -14.50
N PHE A 10 -14.84 -38.13 -14.20
CA PHE A 10 -13.75 -37.18 -13.98
C PHE A 10 -13.10 -36.82 -15.33
N VAL A 11 -13.09 -35.53 -15.68
CA VAL A 11 -12.28 -34.98 -16.77
C VAL A 11 -11.46 -33.82 -16.21
N SER A 12 -10.14 -33.88 -16.44
CA SER A 12 -9.10 -33.12 -15.74
C SER A 12 -8.98 -31.64 -16.17
N LYS A 13 -8.53 -30.82 -15.19
CA LYS A 13 -7.74 -29.56 -15.23
C LYS A 13 -8.04 -28.53 -16.32
N SER A 14 -8.64 -27.42 -15.91
CA SER A 14 -7.98 -26.11 -15.77
C SER A 14 -8.99 -25.05 -15.33
N ASN A 15 -8.55 -24.19 -14.42
CA ASN A 15 -9.17 -22.94 -13.95
C ASN A 15 -10.58 -23.03 -13.34
N ASN A 16 -10.59 -22.72 -12.04
CA ASN A 16 -11.74 -22.29 -11.25
C ASN A 16 -12.70 -21.42 -12.07
N PHE A 17 -13.95 -21.85 -12.23
CA PHE A 17 -15.10 -20.97 -12.00
C PHE A 17 -16.36 -21.82 -11.81
N LEU A 18 -16.99 -21.69 -10.65
CA LEU A 18 -18.38 -22.13 -10.43
C LEU A 18 -19.29 -21.08 -11.05
N LEU A 19 -19.96 -21.43 -12.15
CA LEU A 19 -20.98 -20.59 -12.77
C LEU A 19 -22.30 -20.69 -11.99
N TRP A 20 -22.73 -19.57 -11.40
CA TRP A 20 -24.10 -19.36 -10.96
C TRP A 20 -24.88 -18.75 -12.14
N HIS A 21 -25.91 -19.44 -12.63
CA HIS A 21 -26.87 -18.87 -13.58
C HIS A 21 -28.11 -18.41 -12.82
N ASN A 22 -28.39 -17.11 -12.83
CA ASN A 22 -29.74 -16.60 -12.65
C ASN A 22 -30.11 -15.75 -13.87
N GLY A 23 -31.23 -16.10 -14.49
CA GLY A 23 -31.58 -15.68 -15.83
C GLY A 23 -32.12 -14.26 -15.88
N ASN A 24 -31.48 -13.40 -16.64
CA ASN A 24 -32.19 -12.45 -17.49
C ASN A 24 -31.27 -11.98 -18.61
N GLN A 25 -31.64 -12.28 -19.86
CA GLN A 25 -30.91 -11.86 -21.04
C GLN A 25 -30.99 -10.34 -21.20
N ARG A 26 -29.87 -9.65 -21.02
CA ARG A 26 -29.53 -8.51 -21.87
C ARG A 26 -28.09 -8.67 -22.33
N ARG A 27 -27.93 -8.69 -23.66
CA ARG A 27 -26.66 -8.75 -24.37
C ARG A 27 -25.72 -7.67 -23.82
N PHE A 28 -24.69 -8.07 -23.09
CA PHE A 28 -23.51 -7.24 -22.96
C PHE A 28 -22.59 -7.67 -24.09
N ALA A 29 -22.55 -6.83 -25.13
CA ALA A 29 -21.44 -6.83 -26.05
C ALA A 29 -20.16 -6.76 -25.21
N CYS A 30 -19.27 -7.72 -25.44
CA CYS A 30 -17.91 -7.72 -24.90
C CYS A 30 -17.15 -6.61 -25.64
N THR A 31 -17.45 -5.37 -25.30
CA THR A 31 -16.54 -4.27 -25.58
C THR A 31 -15.48 -4.39 -24.50
N ILE A 32 -14.27 -4.76 -24.92
CA ILE A 32 -13.05 -4.53 -24.15
C ILE A 32 -13.00 -3.01 -23.93
N LEU A 33 -13.66 -2.53 -22.87
CA LEU A 33 -13.26 -1.28 -22.27
C LEU A 33 -11.92 -1.58 -21.60
N PRO A 34 -10.87 -0.76 -21.82
CA PRO A 34 -9.75 -0.79 -20.89
C PRO A 34 -10.40 -0.54 -19.53
N LEU A 35 -10.24 -1.50 -18.60
CA LEU A 35 -10.51 -1.27 -17.20
C LEU A 35 -9.80 0.04 -16.89
N ALA A 36 -10.61 1.10 -16.76
CA ALA A 36 -10.14 2.36 -16.26
C ALA A 36 -9.38 1.98 -15.00
N LYS A 37 -8.06 2.17 -15.08
CA LYS A 37 -7.15 2.22 -13.96
C LYS A 37 -7.91 3.04 -12.92
N ILE A 38 -8.54 2.36 -11.96
CA ILE A 38 -8.84 3.01 -10.70
C ILE A 38 -7.42 3.22 -10.21
N ASP A 39 -6.90 4.42 -10.45
CA ASP A 39 -5.62 4.86 -9.93
C ASP A 39 -5.79 4.89 -8.42
N CYS A 40 -5.74 3.71 -7.81
CA CYS A 40 -5.39 3.59 -6.41
C CYS A 40 -3.94 4.10 -6.40
N MET A 41 -3.76 5.36 -6.00
CA MET A 41 -2.49 6.11 -6.07
C MET A 41 -1.39 5.51 -5.16
N THR A 42 -1.53 4.24 -4.79
CA THR A 42 -0.78 3.51 -3.76
C THR A 42 -0.47 2.07 -4.19
N ILE A 43 -0.66 1.71 -5.47
CA ILE A 43 -0.27 0.38 -5.99
C ILE A 43 1.16 0.43 -6.54
N LEU A 44 2.02 -0.47 -6.06
CA LEU A 44 3.36 -0.70 -6.61
C LEU A 44 3.38 -1.84 -7.61
N THR A 45 4.20 -1.71 -8.65
CA THR A 45 4.49 -2.83 -9.55
C THR A 45 5.50 -3.80 -8.93
N THR A 46 5.54 -5.03 -9.45
CA THR A 46 6.54 -6.04 -9.03
C THR A 46 7.97 -5.54 -9.20
N GLU A 47 8.24 -4.80 -10.27
CA GLU A 47 9.56 -4.21 -10.55
C GLU A 47 9.92 -3.16 -9.51
N GLN A 48 8.99 -2.26 -9.18
CA GLN A 48 9.21 -1.26 -8.11
C GLN A 48 9.47 -1.94 -6.76
N ILE A 49 8.70 -2.98 -6.42
CA ILE A 49 8.92 -3.75 -5.19
C ILE A 49 10.30 -4.40 -5.18
N ALA A 50 10.77 -4.93 -6.31
CA ALA A 50 12.11 -5.50 -6.42
C ALA A 50 13.20 -4.44 -6.21
N GLU A 51 13.07 -3.27 -6.84
CA GLU A 51 13.98 -2.13 -6.65
C GLU A 51 14.04 -1.69 -5.17
N PHE A 52 12.89 -1.58 -4.51
CA PHE A 52 12.84 -1.23 -3.08
C PHE A 52 13.47 -2.31 -2.18
N ARG A 53 13.35 -3.59 -2.55
CA ARG A 53 14.00 -4.68 -1.80
C ARG A 53 15.52 -4.59 -1.87
N ASP A 54 16.06 -4.26 -3.04
CA ASP A 54 17.50 -4.08 -3.21
C ASP A 54 18.00 -2.85 -2.45
N GLN A 55 17.29 -1.72 -2.55
CA GLN A 55 17.66 -0.47 -1.87
C GLN A 55 17.57 -0.57 -0.34
N LEU A 56 16.64 -1.38 0.17
CA LEU A 56 16.38 -1.54 1.61
C LEU A 56 16.87 -2.88 2.16
N ALA A 57 17.80 -3.56 1.48
CA ALA A 57 18.29 -4.89 1.86
C ALA A 57 18.88 -4.96 3.28
N ASN A 58 19.40 -3.83 3.79
CA ASN A 58 19.97 -3.73 5.14
C ASN A 58 18.92 -3.59 6.25
N TYR A 59 17.63 -3.51 5.91
CA TYR A 59 16.52 -3.30 6.84
C TYR A 59 15.56 -4.51 6.82
N PRO A 60 15.73 -5.49 7.73
CA PRO A 60 14.91 -6.71 7.73
C PRO A 60 13.41 -6.45 7.86
N ASP A 61 13.03 -5.41 8.60
CA ASP A 61 11.63 -5.03 8.75
C ASP A 61 11.06 -4.39 7.48
N ALA A 62 11.89 -3.69 6.70
CA ALA A 62 11.48 -3.18 5.39
C ALA A 62 11.26 -4.33 4.41
N PHE A 63 12.12 -5.34 4.41
CA PHE A 63 11.95 -6.53 3.59
C PHE A 63 10.64 -7.26 3.90
N LYS A 64 10.32 -7.47 5.19
CA LYS A 64 9.04 -8.07 5.60
C LYS A 64 7.85 -7.22 5.16
N ALA A 65 7.92 -5.90 5.31
CA ALA A 65 6.85 -5.02 4.85
C ALA A 65 6.65 -5.12 3.32
N LEU A 66 7.74 -5.14 2.54
CA LEU A 66 7.71 -5.34 1.08
C LEU A 66 7.23 -6.73 0.65
N GLN A 67 7.32 -7.75 1.51
CA GLN A 67 6.66 -9.04 1.27
C GLN A 67 5.14 -8.89 1.41
N VAL A 68 4.67 -8.25 2.48
CA VAL A 68 3.23 -8.04 2.67
C VAL A 68 2.64 -7.17 1.56
N ILE A 69 3.35 -6.14 1.11
CA ILE A 69 2.93 -5.32 -0.05
C ILE A 69 2.79 -6.16 -1.31
N ALA A 70 3.74 -7.07 -1.58
CA ALA A 70 3.63 -7.98 -2.71
C ALA A 70 2.45 -8.97 -2.58
N ASP A 71 2.21 -9.48 -1.37
CA ASP A 71 1.08 -10.37 -1.07
C ASP A 71 -0.28 -9.66 -1.22
N CYS A 72 -0.30 -8.34 -1.03
CA CYS A 72 -1.45 -7.45 -1.22
C CYS A 72 -1.52 -6.88 -2.65
N GLU A 73 -0.99 -7.58 -3.66
CA GLU A 73 -1.02 -7.17 -5.07
C GLU A 73 -0.39 -5.79 -5.34
N GLY A 74 0.55 -5.38 -4.49
CA GLY A 74 1.21 -4.08 -4.55
C GLY A 74 0.47 -2.96 -3.83
N ASP A 75 -0.70 -3.22 -3.24
CA ASP A 75 -1.47 -2.21 -2.52
C ASP A 75 -0.83 -1.87 -1.16
N ILE A 76 -0.29 -0.64 -1.07
CA ILE A 76 0.38 -0.16 0.14
C ILE A 76 -0.61 0.03 1.29
N GLU A 77 -1.84 0.47 1.01
CA GLU A 77 -2.84 0.77 2.06
C GLU A 77 -3.35 -0.52 2.70
N ASP A 78 -3.69 -1.51 1.88
CA ASP A 78 -4.12 -2.82 2.35
C ASP A 78 -2.99 -3.53 3.10
N ALA A 79 -1.76 -3.47 2.58
CA ALA A 79 -0.60 -4.04 3.25
C ALA A 79 -0.33 -3.37 4.61
N ALA A 80 -0.45 -2.05 4.68
CA ALA A 80 -0.27 -1.31 5.93
C ALA A 80 -1.29 -1.75 6.99
N MET A 81 -2.54 -2.03 6.60
CA MET A 81 -3.57 -2.55 7.50
C MET A 81 -3.27 -3.97 7.97
N VAL A 82 -2.84 -4.85 7.06
CA VAL A 82 -2.39 -6.21 7.42
C VAL A 82 -1.25 -6.14 8.42
N ILE A 83 -0.27 -5.26 8.21
CA ILE A 83 0.86 -5.05 9.13
C ILE A 83 0.37 -4.50 10.46
N ALA A 84 -0.52 -3.49 10.46
CA ALA A 84 -1.07 -2.88 11.66
C ALA A 84 -1.70 -3.94 12.58
N ILE A 85 -2.56 -4.80 12.02
CA ILE A 85 -3.21 -5.90 12.74
C ILE A 85 -2.15 -6.87 13.30
N ARG A 86 -1.14 -7.25 12.50
CA ARG A 86 -0.06 -8.15 12.95
C ARG A 86 0.75 -7.59 14.12
N VAL A 87 0.91 -6.28 14.20
CA VAL A 87 1.63 -5.61 15.30
C VAL A 87 0.71 -5.19 16.45
N GLY A 88 -0.53 -5.69 16.48
CA GLY A 88 -1.49 -5.46 17.56
C GLY A 88 -2.19 -4.11 17.53
N GLN A 89 -2.10 -3.36 16.43
CA GLN A 89 -2.89 -2.15 16.21
C GLN A 89 -4.26 -2.51 15.63
N GLN A 90 -5.28 -1.75 16.02
CA GLN A 90 -6.65 -1.91 15.52
C GLN A 90 -7.08 -0.59 14.88
N PRO A 91 -6.86 -0.43 13.56
CA PRO A 91 -7.41 0.68 12.80
C PRO A 91 -8.94 0.63 12.86
N ASP A 92 -9.58 1.72 13.30
CA ASP A 92 -11.03 1.89 13.37
C ASP A 92 -11.60 2.66 12.17
N THR A 93 -10.71 3.22 11.34
CA THR A 93 -11.02 3.99 10.14
C THR A 93 -10.69 3.22 8.86
N ALA A 94 -11.23 3.66 7.73
CA ALA A 94 -10.88 3.13 6.41
C ALA A 94 -9.36 3.21 6.13
N ASN A 95 -8.85 2.25 5.33
CA ASN A 95 -7.43 2.00 5.08
C ASN A 95 -6.64 3.27 4.69
N ALA A 96 -7.13 3.99 3.67
CA ALA A 96 -6.53 5.23 3.18
C ALA A 96 -6.38 6.31 4.27
N LEU A 97 -7.44 6.52 5.07
CA LEU A 97 -7.47 7.54 6.12
C LEU A 97 -6.52 7.19 7.26
N TRP A 98 -6.39 5.90 7.55
CA TRP A 98 -5.51 5.42 8.60
C TRP A 98 -4.04 5.60 8.22
N LEU A 99 -3.64 5.17 7.01
CA LEU A 99 -2.27 5.31 6.55
C LEU A 99 -1.86 6.78 6.38
N ASP A 100 -2.75 7.62 5.85
CA ASP A 100 -2.55 9.07 5.79
C ASP A 100 -2.31 9.66 7.19
N SER A 101 -3.13 9.29 8.16
CA SER A 101 -3.00 9.75 9.54
C SER A 101 -1.68 9.28 10.18
N LEU A 102 -1.24 8.07 9.89
CA LEU A 102 0.05 7.55 10.35
C LEU A 102 1.22 8.31 9.69
N ALA A 103 1.18 8.50 8.37
CA ALA A 103 2.18 9.24 7.62
C ALA A 103 2.31 10.69 8.13
N LYS A 104 1.19 11.35 8.42
CA LYS A 104 1.15 12.70 8.99
C LYS A 104 1.90 12.81 10.31
N LYS A 105 1.89 11.78 11.16
CA LYS A 105 2.69 11.75 12.41
C LYS A 105 4.19 11.74 12.12
N CYS A 106 4.61 11.13 11.02
CA CYS A 106 6.01 11.06 10.59
C CYS A 106 6.53 12.34 9.91
N ARG A 107 5.68 13.36 9.69
CA ARG A 107 6.07 14.62 9.04
C ARG A 107 7.24 15.34 9.70
N ALA A 108 7.36 15.24 11.03
CA ALA A 108 8.47 15.85 11.76
C ALA A 108 9.85 15.36 11.29
N VAL A 109 9.91 14.14 10.73
CA VAL A 109 11.11 13.58 10.10
C VAL A 109 11.02 13.80 8.59
N ILE A 110 10.02 13.21 7.92
CA ILE A 110 9.93 13.16 6.45
C ILE A 110 10.02 14.56 5.80
N CYS A 111 9.46 15.58 6.46
CA CYS A 111 9.42 16.93 5.91
C CYS A 111 10.65 17.78 6.24
N GLN A 112 11.72 17.22 6.81
CA GLN A 112 13.01 17.90 6.91
C GLN A 112 13.66 17.99 5.52
N GLN A 113 14.33 19.11 5.23
CA GLN A 113 14.81 19.41 3.88
C GLN A 113 15.76 18.34 3.33
N GLU A 114 16.63 17.78 4.17
CA GLU A 114 17.53 16.67 3.81
C GLU A 114 16.76 15.44 3.31
N PHE A 115 15.75 15.00 4.06
CA PHE A 115 14.95 13.82 3.71
C PHE A 115 14.00 14.07 2.53
N ARG A 116 13.54 15.30 2.30
CA ARG A 116 12.79 15.64 1.09
C ARG A 116 13.66 15.48 -0.17
N ASN A 117 14.89 15.99 -0.13
CA ASN A 117 15.83 15.87 -1.25
C ASN A 117 16.18 14.41 -1.50
N ASP A 118 16.46 13.66 -0.44
CA ASP A 118 16.71 12.22 -0.51
C ASP A 118 15.52 11.47 -1.14
N MET A 119 14.28 11.79 -0.73
CA MET A 119 13.08 11.16 -1.28
C MET A 119 12.89 11.45 -2.77
N VAL A 120 13.19 12.67 -3.23
CA VAL A 120 13.15 13.05 -4.65
C VAL A 120 14.21 12.31 -5.46
N ASN A 121 15.37 12.07 -4.87
CA ASN A 121 16.49 11.37 -5.52
C ASN A 121 16.37 9.83 -5.41
N GLY A 122 15.32 9.30 -4.77
CA GLY A 122 15.16 7.87 -4.56
C GLY A 122 16.10 7.27 -3.51
N ASN A 123 16.66 8.09 -2.63
CA ASN A 123 17.52 7.64 -1.52
C ASN A 123 16.68 7.42 -0.26
N PHE A 124 16.27 6.18 0.00
CA PHE A 124 15.35 5.89 1.10
C PHE A 124 16.03 5.47 2.41
N SER A 125 17.29 5.05 2.36
CA SER A 125 17.98 4.44 3.51
C SER A 125 18.04 5.38 4.72
N ALA A 126 18.50 6.62 4.52
CA ALA A 126 18.61 7.60 5.61
C ALA A 126 17.25 7.93 6.24
N ILE A 127 16.19 7.98 5.42
CA ILE A 127 14.83 8.27 5.87
C ILE A 127 14.28 7.12 6.72
N VAL A 128 14.47 5.87 6.27
CA VAL A 128 14.07 4.66 7.00
C VAL A 128 14.78 4.61 8.35
N GLU A 129 16.09 4.83 8.37
CA GLU A 129 16.89 4.83 9.59
C GLU A 129 16.41 5.92 10.57
N ALA A 130 16.18 7.14 10.10
CA ALA A 130 15.67 8.24 10.92
C ALA A 130 14.28 7.94 11.52
N LEU A 131 13.37 7.35 10.74
CA LEU A 131 12.03 6.98 11.20
C LEU A 131 12.08 5.85 12.25
N ILE A 132 12.95 4.86 12.08
CA ILE A 132 13.15 3.79 13.06
C ILE A 132 13.71 4.37 14.37
N ASN A 133 14.73 5.23 14.29
CA ASN A 133 15.40 5.81 15.45
C ASN A 133 14.49 6.74 16.27
N THR A 134 13.59 7.45 15.61
CA THR A 134 12.62 8.34 16.29
C THR A 134 11.45 7.60 16.94
N LYS A 135 11.22 6.32 16.58
CA LYS A 135 10.14 5.48 17.12
C LYS A 135 8.73 6.08 16.98
N ILE A 136 8.53 6.97 16.01
CA ILE A 136 7.23 7.60 15.74
C ILE A 136 6.23 6.56 15.22
N CYS A 137 6.71 5.62 14.40
CA CYS A 137 5.94 4.49 13.90
C CYS A 137 6.65 3.17 14.22
N HIS A 138 5.88 2.08 14.25
CA HIS A 138 6.44 0.74 14.41
C HIS A 138 7.38 0.44 13.23
N PRO A 139 8.55 -0.21 13.41
CA PRO A 139 9.51 -0.46 12.33
C PRO A 139 8.92 -1.09 11.06
N LEU A 140 8.03 -2.09 11.22
CA LEU A 140 7.31 -2.71 10.09
C LEU A 140 6.39 -1.76 9.30
N LEU A 141 5.95 -0.65 9.91
CA LEU A 141 5.08 0.35 9.27
C LEU A 141 5.88 1.50 8.63
N VAL A 142 7.19 1.58 8.86
CA VAL A 142 8.05 2.63 8.27
C VAL A 142 8.02 2.56 6.74
N THR A 143 8.16 1.36 6.18
CA THR A 143 8.21 1.18 4.72
C THR A 143 6.88 1.52 4.03
N PRO A 144 5.72 1.04 4.48
CA PRO A 144 4.43 1.48 3.92
C PRO A 144 4.24 3.00 3.98
N VAL A 145 4.59 3.64 5.10
CA VAL A 145 4.52 5.11 5.23
C VAL A 145 5.42 5.81 4.21
N LEU A 146 6.66 5.36 4.08
CA LEU A 146 7.62 5.95 3.16
C LEU A 146 7.14 5.87 1.71
N LEU A 147 6.69 4.68 1.30
CA LEU A 147 6.23 4.42 -0.07
C LEU A 147 4.94 5.19 -0.37
N TYR A 148 4.06 5.31 0.61
CA TYR A 148 2.84 6.11 0.51
C TYR A 148 3.14 7.60 0.28
N VAL A 149 4.11 8.17 1.00
CA VAL A 149 4.52 9.56 0.77
C VAL A 149 5.24 9.72 -0.56
N PHE A 150 6.07 8.75 -0.94
CA PHE A 150 6.76 8.73 -2.23
C PHE A 150 5.76 8.76 -3.40
N GLN A 151 4.73 7.91 -3.37
CA GLN A 151 3.68 7.87 -4.39
C GLN A 151 2.86 9.17 -4.48
N GLN A 152 2.62 9.84 -3.35
CA GLN A 152 1.93 11.13 -3.33
C GLN A 152 2.80 12.31 -3.80
N GLY A 153 4.12 12.15 -3.75
CA GLY A 153 5.10 13.22 -3.91
C GLY A 153 5.33 13.97 -2.60
N VAL A 154 6.58 13.95 -2.11
CA VAL A 154 6.97 14.51 -0.81
C VAL A 154 6.64 16.01 -0.67
N ASN A 155 6.80 16.78 -1.74
CA ASN A 155 6.53 18.22 -1.70
C ASN A 155 5.04 18.51 -1.49
N LYS A 156 4.17 17.78 -2.19
CA LYS A 156 2.71 17.87 -2.01
C LYS A 156 2.31 17.42 -0.60
N PHE A 157 2.91 16.34 -0.12
CA PHE A 157 2.64 15.82 1.22
C PHE A 157 3.02 16.81 2.34
N CYS A 158 4.13 17.52 2.19
CA CYS A 158 4.66 18.44 3.19
C CYS A 158 4.12 19.87 3.09
N GLN A 159 3.55 20.29 1.96
CA GLN A 159 3.06 21.65 1.73
C GLN A 159 2.18 22.19 2.88
N SER A 160 1.21 21.40 3.36
CA SER A 160 0.32 21.82 4.45
C SER A 160 1.05 22.13 5.76
N LEU A 161 2.22 21.52 6.01
CA LEU A 161 3.03 21.80 7.19
C LEU A 161 3.81 23.12 7.00
N ASP A 162 4.34 23.34 5.80
CA ASP A 162 5.09 24.55 5.46
C ASP A 162 4.21 25.80 5.62
N GLU A 163 2.99 25.76 5.10
CA GLU A 163 2.00 26.84 5.25
C GLU A 163 1.70 27.15 6.72
N VAL A 164 1.57 26.12 7.57
CA VAL A 164 1.33 26.32 9.01
C VAL A 164 2.55 26.93 9.71
N ILE A 165 3.77 26.56 9.30
CA ILE A 165 5.00 27.11 9.87
C ILE A 165 5.17 28.59 9.49
N GLU A 166 4.94 28.95 8.22
CA GLU A 166 5.04 30.35 7.79
C GLU A 166 3.97 31.23 8.48
N ASN A 167 2.73 30.77 8.57
CA ASN A 167 1.65 31.48 9.28
C ASN A 167 1.94 31.68 10.79
N LYS A 168 2.79 30.85 11.40
CA LYS A 168 3.24 31.02 12.79
C LYS A 168 4.39 32.00 12.94
N ARG A 169 5.16 32.28 11.89
CA ARG A 169 6.28 33.24 11.91
C ARG A 169 5.80 34.68 11.69
N GLU A 170 4.63 34.87 11.08
CA GLU A 170 4.00 36.16 10.85
C GLU A 170 3.16 36.68 12.04
N LYS A 171 3.10 35.93 13.14
CA LYS A 171 2.42 36.30 14.39
C LYS A 171 3.41 36.43 15.54
#